data_AF-A0A3B3ZTT0-F1
#
_entry.id   AF-A0A3B3ZTT0-F1
#
_cell.length_a   1.000
_cell.length_b   1.000
_cell.length_c   1.000
_cell.angle_alpha   90.00
_cell.angle_beta   90.00
_cell.angle_gamma   90.00
#
_symmetry.space_group_name_H-M   'P 1'
#
loop_
_entity.id
_entity.type
_entity.pdbx_description
1 polymer ?
#
loop_
_entity_poly.entity_id
_entity_poly.type
_entity_poly.pdbx_seq_one_letter_code
_entity_poly.pdbx_strand_id
1 'polypeptide(L)'
;GKKSEKRLNLSKLDCPLLLDPSCGSDVCLEKQLEKFEWQLRTLKEVLSANGNAARAELLKGHAHEEVCALVNSILDKVKTETTADLNVSFEQKSKATSEEHERRVEGTTATVTILQLLLFGQVEALTSELQVYNELKRRVKESTLKRDLKRNIQGMLAHGSPGAFWESEQESLLFVIEMKAEQVEDMYQSRQQLSKEQQELKLALDPQLSLNQRLSQEKEQLVFKIRHRDSYPSMHLSAMVPEIAPR
;
A
#
# COMPACT_ATOMS: atom_id res chain seq x y z
N GLY A 1 12.88 5.94 -31.05
CA GLY A 1 13.16 6.97 -32.07
C GLY A 1 14.42 6.61 -32.82
N LYS A 2 14.38 6.65 -34.16
CA LYS A 2 15.46 6.24 -35.07
C LYS A 2 16.75 7.04 -34.81
N LYS A 3 17.87 6.34 -34.55
CA LYS A 3 19.20 6.93 -34.40
C LYS A 3 19.82 7.08 -35.79
N SER A 4 19.76 8.26 -36.38
CA SER A 4 20.38 8.58 -37.67
C SER A 4 21.85 8.90 -37.45
N GLU A 5 22.68 7.93 -37.82
CA GLU A 5 24.14 8.00 -37.87
C GLU A 5 24.55 8.93 -39.02
N LYS A 6 24.87 10.19 -38.70
CA LYS A 6 25.46 11.12 -39.67
C LYS A 6 26.96 10.85 -39.76
N ARG A 7 27.37 10.04 -40.73
CA ARG A 7 28.76 10.02 -41.21
C ARG A 7 29.09 11.41 -41.77
N LEU A 8 29.99 12.12 -41.12
CA LEU A 8 30.59 13.33 -41.68
C LEU A 8 31.57 12.89 -42.77
N ASN A 9 31.26 13.26 -44.00
CA ASN A 9 32.11 13.07 -45.16
C ASN A 9 33.37 13.91 -44.99
N LEU A 10 34.52 13.25 -44.84
CA LEU A 10 35.85 13.86 -44.78
C LEU A 10 36.38 14.10 -46.20
N SER A 11 35.64 14.84 -47.02
CA SER A 11 36.00 15.12 -48.41
C SER A 11 35.78 16.59 -48.77
N LYS A 12 36.67 17.44 -48.24
CA LYS A 12 37.18 18.68 -48.86
C LYS A 12 37.98 19.47 -47.82
N LEU A 13 39.25 19.12 -47.69
CA LEU A 13 40.28 20.10 -47.41
C LEU A 13 41.05 20.23 -48.72
N ASP A 14 40.68 21.24 -49.50
CA ASP A 14 41.41 21.65 -50.68
C ASP A 14 42.79 22.15 -50.22
N CYS A 15 43.81 21.31 -50.36
CA CYS A 15 45.21 21.71 -50.30
C CYS A 15 45.66 22.12 -51.72
N PRO A 16 45.97 23.40 -51.99
CA PRO A 16 46.68 23.77 -53.19
C PRO A 16 48.18 23.49 -52.96
N LEU A 17 48.61 22.26 -53.21
CA LEU A 17 50.03 21.94 -53.36
C LEU A 17 50.43 22.23 -54.81
N LEU A 18 50.96 23.43 -55.04
CA LEU A 18 51.83 23.72 -56.19
C LEU A 18 53.29 23.66 -55.72
N LEU A 19 54.01 22.76 -56.37
CA LEU A 19 55.45 22.47 -56.41
C LEU A 19 56.42 23.59 -55.97
N ASP A 20 57.37 23.26 -55.08
CA ASP A 20 58.83 23.30 -55.37
C ASP A 20 59.66 22.53 -54.30
N PRO A 21 60.71 21.76 -54.65
CA PRO A 21 61.54 21.00 -53.70
C PRO A 21 62.87 21.72 -53.42
N SER A 22 62.87 22.65 -52.46
CA SER A 22 64.11 23.20 -51.91
C SER A 22 63.84 23.75 -50.50
N CYS A 23 64.51 23.16 -49.50
CA CYS A 23 64.72 23.64 -48.14
C CYS A 23 63.69 24.67 -47.60
N GLY A 24 62.59 24.19 -46.99
CA GLY A 24 61.57 25.07 -46.40
C GLY A 24 60.39 24.34 -45.76
N SER A 25 60.17 23.08 -46.15
CA SER A 25 59.12 22.22 -45.58
C SER A 25 59.38 21.87 -44.10
N ASP A 26 60.64 21.62 -43.74
CA ASP A 26 61.03 21.18 -42.40
C ASP A 26 60.84 22.30 -41.35
N VAL A 27 61.30 23.51 -41.67
CA VAL A 27 61.17 24.71 -40.81
C VAL A 27 59.70 25.13 -40.61
N CYS A 28 58.82 24.86 -41.58
CA CYS A 28 57.40 25.14 -41.46
C CYS A 28 56.72 24.16 -40.50
N LEU A 29 57.06 22.87 -40.60
CA LEU A 29 56.56 21.82 -39.71
C LEU A 29 57.08 21.99 -38.28
N GLU A 30 58.34 22.40 -38.11
CA GLU A 30 58.98 22.63 -36.80
C GLU A 30 58.29 23.77 -36.04
N LYS A 31 57.99 24.90 -36.71
CA LYS A 31 57.20 26.01 -36.14
C LYS A 31 55.77 25.60 -35.80
N GLN A 32 55.16 24.74 -36.62
CA GLN A 32 53.83 24.22 -36.36
C GLN A 32 53.83 23.27 -35.14
N LEU A 33 54.91 22.51 -34.96
CA LEU A 33 55.11 21.60 -33.84
C LEU A 33 55.34 22.38 -32.53
N GLU A 34 56.20 23.39 -32.52
CA GLU A 34 56.38 24.31 -31.38
C GLU A 34 55.07 24.97 -30.94
N LYS A 35 54.24 25.36 -31.91
CA LYS A 35 52.90 25.91 -31.65
C LYS A 35 51.99 24.89 -30.94
N PHE A 36 51.95 23.65 -31.42
CA PHE A 36 51.14 22.60 -30.78
C PHE A 36 51.67 22.22 -29.40
N GLU A 37 52.99 22.14 -29.22
CA GLU A 37 53.61 21.87 -27.92
C GLU A 37 53.28 22.95 -26.88
N TRP A 38 53.32 24.22 -27.30
CA TRP A 38 52.95 25.34 -26.45
C TRP A 38 51.46 25.34 -26.09
N GLN A 39 50.58 25.04 -27.05
CA GLN A 39 49.14 24.85 -26.81
C GLN A 39 48.88 23.72 -25.81
N LEU A 40 49.56 22.58 -25.96
CA LEU A 40 49.47 21.44 -25.05
C LEU A 40 49.92 21.78 -23.63
N ARG A 41 51.03 22.51 -23.49
CA ARG A 41 51.55 22.95 -22.18
C ARG A 41 50.55 23.84 -21.46
N THR A 42 50.01 24.83 -22.17
CA THR A 42 49.00 25.75 -21.62
C THR A 42 47.70 25.01 -21.26
N LEU A 43 47.24 24.10 -22.11
CA LEU A 43 46.04 23.29 -21.84
C LEU A 43 46.21 22.44 -20.58
N LYS A 44 47.39 21.84 -20.39
CA LYS A 44 47.70 21.04 -19.19
C LYS A 44 47.68 21.88 -17.92
N GLU A 45 48.20 23.09 -17.96
CA GLU A 45 48.16 24.04 -16.83
C GLU A 45 46.72 24.46 -16.50
N VAL A 46 45.91 24.78 -17.51
CA VAL A 46 44.49 25.15 -17.34
C VAL A 46 43.67 23.99 -16.76
N LEU A 47 43.86 22.76 -17.24
CA LEU A 47 43.17 21.59 -16.72
C LEU A 47 43.59 21.24 -15.29
N SER A 48 44.84 21.54 -14.92
CA SER A 48 45.38 21.27 -13.58
C SER A 48 45.09 22.38 -12.56
N ALA A 49 44.78 23.60 -13.02
CA ALA A 49 44.52 24.74 -12.16
C ALA A 49 43.26 24.51 -11.31
N ASN A 50 43.32 24.95 -10.05
CA ASN A 50 42.20 24.84 -9.11
C ASN A 50 41.35 26.12 -9.14
N GLY A 51 40.07 25.96 -9.45
CA GLY A 51 39.11 27.07 -9.48
C GLY A 51 39.09 27.88 -10.78
N ASN A 52 37.95 28.53 -11.03
CA ASN A 52 37.70 29.22 -12.30
C ASN A 52 38.56 30.49 -12.48
N ALA A 53 38.89 31.20 -11.41
CA ALA A 53 39.70 32.42 -11.48
C ALA A 53 41.12 32.14 -12.01
N ALA A 54 41.77 31.09 -11.50
CA ALA A 54 43.11 30.69 -11.94
C ALA A 54 43.12 30.23 -13.41
N ARG A 55 42.08 29.49 -13.83
CA ARG A 55 41.90 29.05 -15.23
C ARG A 55 41.68 30.21 -16.19
N ALA A 56 40.90 31.21 -15.78
CA ALA A 56 40.61 32.39 -16.60
C ALA A 56 41.85 33.27 -16.84
N GLU A 57 42.71 33.43 -15.83
CA GLU A 57 43.97 34.18 -15.98
C GLU A 57 44.95 33.46 -16.92
N LEU A 58 45.07 32.13 -16.84
CA LEU A 58 45.92 31.34 -17.75
C LEU A 58 45.46 31.43 -19.22
N LEU A 59 44.16 31.56 -19.48
CA LEU A 59 43.60 31.67 -20.83
C LEU A 59 43.74 33.07 -21.45
N LYS A 60 43.83 34.14 -20.64
CA LYS A 60 44.00 35.53 -21.13
C LYS A 60 45.29 35.75 -21.93
N GLY A 61 46.36 35.01 -21.60
CA GLY A 61 47.66 35.13 -22.25
C GLY A 61 47.83 34.28 -23.51
N HIS A 62 46.80 33.53 -23.93
CA HIS A 62 46.96 32.53 -24.97
C HIS A 62 46.69 33.09 -26.38
N ALA A 63 47.69 33.04 -27.27
CA ALA A 63 47.64 33.62 -28.61
C ALA A 63 46.72 32.89 -29.62
N HIS A 64 46.11 31.77 -29.24
CA HIS A 64 45.19 31.02 -30.11
C HIS A 64 43.75 31.09 -29.61
N GLU A 65 42.99 31.97 -30.24
CA GLU A 65 41.63 32.34 -29.86
C GLU A 65 40.63 31.18 -30.00
N GLU A 66 40.77 30.35 -31.05
CA GLU A 66 39.91 29.18 -31.27
C GLU A 66 40.03 28.12 -30.16
N VAL A 67 41.25 27.90 -29.66
CA VAL A 67 41.51 26.96 -28.56
C VAL A 67 40.92 27.50 -27.25
N CYS A 68 41.07 28.80 -26.98
CA CYS A 68 40.47 29.44 -25.82
C CYS A 68 38.94 29.37 -25.85
N ALA A 69 38.33 29.62 -27.03
CA ALA A 69 36.88 29.53 -27.21
C ALA A 69 36.36 28.10 -26.95
N LEU A 70 37.06 27.08 -27.46
CA LEU A 70 36.70 25.68 -27.22
C LEU A 70 36.82 25.31 -25.73
N VAL A 71 37.91 25.70 -25.07
CA VAL A 71 38.13 25.41 -23.64
C VAL A 71 37.06 26.08 -22.77
N ASN A 72 36.73 27.34 -23.03
CA ASN A 72 35.67 28.04 -22.31
C ASN A 72 34.30 27.38 -22.54
N SER A 73 33.98 27.00 -23.77
CA SER A 73 32.74 26.28 -24.11
C SER A 73 32.62 24.94 -23.36
N ILE A 74 33.71 24.15 -23.30
CA ILE A 74 33.74 22.90 -22.53
C ILE A 74 33.58 23.18 -21.05
N LEU A 75 34.26 24.20 -20.51
CA LEU A 75 34.18 24.55 -19.09
C LEU A 75 32.77 24.99 -18.69
N ASP A 76 32.13 25.83 -19.52
CA ASP A 76 30.76 26.25 -19.32
C ASP A 76 29.80 25.06 -19.40
N LYS A 77 29.97 24.19 -20.40
CA LYS A 77 29.15 22.98 -20.52
C LYS A 77 29.29 22.08 -19.30
N VAL A 78 30.52 21.75 -18.89
CA VAL A 78 30.79 20.93 -17.69
C VAL A 78 30.19 21.58 -16.45
N LYS A 79 30.32 22.90 -16.29
CA LYS A 79 29.75 23.64 -15.15
C LYS A 79 28.22 23.54 -15.16
N THR A 80 27.58 23.78 -16.30
CA THR A 80 26.12 23.72 -16.42
C THR A 80 25.58 22.31 -16.19
N GLU A 81 26.20 21.29 -16.77
CA GLU A 81 25.81 19.89 -16.63
C GLU A 81 26.01 19.40 -15.19
N THR A 82 27.16 19.70 -14.58
CA THR A 82 27.43 19.37 -13.16
C THR A 82 26.44 20.08 -12.23
N THR A 83 26.09 21.34 -12.52
CA THR A 83 25.11 22.09 -11.72
C THR A 83 23.71 21.49 -11.88
N ALA A 84 23.31 21.13 -13.10
CA ALA A 84 22.04 20.49 -13.37
C ALA A 84 21.93 19.13 -12.67
N ASP A 85 22.98 18.30 -12.77
CA ASP A 85 23.04 16.99 -12.11
C ASP A 85 22.96 17.10 -10.58
N LEU A 86 23.71 18.06 -9.99
CA LEU A 86 23.64 18.33 -8.56
C LEU A 86 22.25 18.81 -8.13
N ASN A 87 21.60 19.67 -8.93
CA ASN A 87 20.26 20.16 -8.63
C ASN A 87 19.22 19.03 -8.68
N VAL A 88 19.29 18.17 -9.71
CA VAL A 88 18.42 16.98 -9.83
C VAL A 88 18.65 16.04 -8.64
N SER A 89 19.91 15.76 -8.28
CA SER A 89 20.23 14.91 -7.13
C SER A 89 19.70 15.50 -5.81
N PHE A 90 19.85 16.82 -5.63
CA PHE A 90 19.33 17.54 -4.48
C PHE A 90 17.81 17.48 -4.39
N GLU A 91 17.09 17.76 -5.49
CA GLU A 91 15.64 17.68 -5.56
C GLU A 91 15.13 16.27 -5.26
N GLN A 92 15.75 15.25 -5.86
CA GLN A 92 15.40 13.86 -5.61
C GLN A 92 15.60 13.47 -4.14
N LYS A 93 16.75 13.85 -3.55
CA LYS A 93 17.06 13.55 -2.15
C LYS A 93 16.13 14.30 -1.19
N SER A 94 15.83 15.56 -1.47
CA SER A 94 14.86 16.36 -0.72
C SER A 94 13.47 15.71 -0.77
N LYS A 95 13.02 15.31 -1.96
CA LYS A 95 11.73 14.66 -2.15
C LYS A 95 11.65 13.32 -1.41
N ALA A 96 12.64 12.45 -1.58
CA ALA A 96 12.66 11.13 -0.94
C ALA A 96 12.67 11.22 0.60
N THR A 97 13.39 12.20 1.17
CA THR A 97 13.41 12.41 2.62
C THR A 97 12.07 12.96 3.14
N SER A 98 11.43 13.85 2.39
CA SER A 98 10.08 14.35 2.72
C SER A 98 9.04 13.22 2.68
N GLU A 99 9.02 12.40 1.63
CA GLU A 99 8.09 11.28 1.47
C GLU A 99 8.30 10.20 2.55
N GLU A 100 9.55 9.93 2.94
CA GLU A 100 9.85 9.03 4.06
C GLU A 100 9.34 9.57 5.40
N HIS A 101 9.50 10.88 5.65
CA HIS A 101 8.97 11.52 6.85
C HIS A 101 7.45 11.45 6.88
N GLU A 102 6.78 11.77 5.77
CA GLU A 102 5.32 11.69 5.63
C GLU A 102 4.81 10.27 5.91
N ARG A 103 5.42 9.24 5.29
CA ARG A 103 5.08 7.83 5.57
C ARG A 103 5.25 7.44 7.04
N ARG A 104 6.29 7.96 7.72
CA ARG A 104 6.47 7.71 9.16
C ARG A 104 5.41 8.41 10.01
N VAL A 105 5.04 9.64 9.66
CA VAL A 105 3.98 10.39 10.35
C VAL A 105 2.63 9.69 10.18
N GLU A 106 2.30 9.25 8.98
CA GLU A 106 1.08 8.48 8.72
C GLU A 106 1.06 7.16 9.49
N GLY A 107 2.16 6.41 9.46
CA GLY A 107 2.29 5.15 10.19
C GLY A 107 2.12 5.33 11.70
N THR A 108 2.75 6.36 12.28
CA THR A 108 2.60 6.67 13.70
C THR A 108 1.21 7.19 14.05
N THR A 109 0.57 7.97 13.18
CA THR A 109 -0.81 8.44 13.39
C THR A 109 -1.80 7.28 13.36
N ALA A 110 -1.62 6.34 12.43
CA ALA A 110 -2.44 5.13 12.35
C ALA A 110 -2.29 4.26 13.60
N THR A 111 -1.07 4.03 14.10
CA THR A 111 -0.86 3.25 15.32
C THR A 111 -1.45 3.92 16.55
N VAL A 112 -1.28 5.24 16.70
CA VAL A 112 -1.91 6.00 17.79
C VAL A 112 -3.42 5.86 17.76
N THR A 113 -4.04 5.98 16.57
CA THR A 113 -5.49 5.83 16.41
C THR A 113 -5.97 4.44 16.83
N ILE A 114 -5.27 3.38 16.40
CA ILE A 114 -5.60 1.99 16.77
C ILE A 114 -5.49 1.80 18.29
N LEU A 115 -4.38 2.26 18.90
CA LEU A 115 -4.18 2.13 20.35
C LEU A 115 -5.23 2.91 21.15
N GLN A 116 -5.64 4.08 20.67
CA GLN A 116 -6.69 4.89 21.28
C GLN A 116 -8.05 4.18 21.22
N LEU A 117 -8.41 3.57 20.08
CA LEU A 117 -9.64 2.78 19.94
C LEU A 117 -9.65 1.56 20.86
N LEU A 118 -8.52 0.85 20.95
CA LEU A 118 -8.40 -0.33 21.82
C LEU A 118 -8.52 0.05 23.30
N LEU A 119 -7.84 1.13 23.71
CA LEU A 119 -7.94 1.65 25.09
C LEU A 119 -9.37 2.08 25.43
N PHE A 120 -10.04 2.77 24.51
CA PHE A 120 -11.43 3.18 24.70
C PHE A 120 -12.35 1.97 24.93
N GLY A 121 -12.25 0.94 24.09
CA GLY A 121 -13.02 -0.30 24.27
C GLY A 121 -12.73 -1.01 25.60
N GLN A 122 -11.47 -1.01 26.04
CA GLN A 122 -11.10 -1.58 27.35
C GLN A 122 -11.74 -0.82 28.51
N VAL A 123 -11.77 0.52 28.44
CA VAL A 123 -12.40 1.37 29.46
C VAL A 123 -13.91 1.14 29.52
N GLU A 124 -14.58 1.04 28.37
CA GLU A 124 -16.02 0.74 28.32
C GLU A 124 -16.34 -0.63 28.93
N ALA A 125 -15.57 -1.67 28.58
CA ALA A 125 -15.73 -3.01 29.12
C ALA A 125 -15.58 -3.03 30.66
N LEU A 126 -14.49 -2.46 31.18
CA LEU A 126 -14.25 -2.37 32.62
C LEU A 126 -15.31 -1.53 33.34
N THR A 127 -15.80 -0.47 32.71
CA THR A 127 -16.88 0.35 33.25
C THR A 127 -18.17 -0.46 33.38
N SER A 128 -18.52 -1.26 32.37
CA SER A 128 -19.70 -2.13 32.41
C SER A 128 -19.59 -3.22 33.48
N GLU A 129 -18.41 -3.84 33.62
CA GLU A 129 -18.17 -4.86 34.65
C GLU A 129 -18.28 -4.27 36.06
N LEU A 130 -17.73 -3.07 36.26
CA LEU A 130 -17.82 -2.36 37.52
C LEU A 130 -19.26 -2.02 37.89
N GLN A 131 -20.10 -1.65 36.90
CA GLN A 131 -21.53 -1.42 37.13
C GLN A 131 -22.24 -2.69 37.62
N VAL A 132 -22.00 -3.83 36.96
CA VAL A 132 -22.58 -5.13 37.36
C VAL A 132 -22.12 -5.51 38.77
N TYR A 133 -20.84 -5.35 39.07
CA TYR A 133 -20.29 -5.63 40.41
C TYR A 133 -20.93 -4.75 41.49
N ASN A 134 -21.06 -3.44 41.23
CA ASN A 134 -21.66 -2.52 42.18
C ASN A 134 -23.14 -2.83 42.43
N GLU A 135 -23.86 -3.21 41.39
CA GLU A 135 -25.25 -3.63 41.50
C GLU A 135 -25.38 -4.92 42.32
N LEU A 136 -24.53 -5.92 42.06
CA LEU A 136 -24.50 -7.15 42.85
C LEU A 136 -24.19 -6.85 44.33
N LYS A 137 -23.18 -6.01 44.58
CA LYS A 137 -22.81 -5.57 45.92
C LYS A 137 -23.96 -4.85 46.64
N ARG A 138 -24.72 -4.01 45.93
CA ARG A 138 -25.92 -3.34 46.45
C ARG A 138 -27.00 -4.37 46.82
N ARG A 139 -27.34 -5.28 45.91
CA ARG A 139 -28.34 -6.34 46.16
C ARG A 139 -27.95 -7.25 47.33
N VAL A 140 -26.67 -7.58 47.48
CA VAL A 140 -26.18 -8.36 48.64
C VAL A 140 -26.35 -7.58 49.95
N LYS A 141 -26.05 -6.28 49.96
CA LYS A 141 -26.26 -5.42 51.14
C LYS A 141 -27.73 -5.30 51.53
N GLU A 142 -28.62 -5.19 50.55
CA GLU A 142 -30.06 -5.09 50.76
C GLU A 142 -30.74 -6.44 51.04
N SER A 143 -30.06 -7.55 50.71
CA SER A 143 -30.62 -8.89 50.86
C SER A 143 -30.95 -9.20 52.31
N THR A 144 -32.17 -9.70 52.52
CA THR A 144 -32.60 -10.24 53.81
C THR A 144 -32.06 -11.64 54.07
N LEU A 145 -31.52 -12.31 53.04
CA LEU A 145 -31.09 -13.71 53.07
C LEU A 145 -30.17 -14.02 54.26
N LYS A 146 -29.17 -13.17 54.53
CA LYS A 146 -28.25 -13.39 55.65
C LYS A 146 -28.97 -13.37 57.01
N ARG A 147 -29.96 -12.47 57.16
CA ARG A 147 -30.78 -12.36 58.37
C ARG A 147 -31.69 -13.57 58.51
N ASP A 148 -32.31 -13.97 57.41
CA ASP A 148 -33.29 -15.06 57.39
C ASP A 148 -32.61 -16.42 57.61
N LEU A 149 -31.45 -16.65 57.00
CA LEU A 149 -30.60 -17.83 57.26
C LEU A 149 -30.18 -17.91 58.73
N LYS A 150 -29.72 -16.79 59.30
CA LYS A 150 -29.35 -16.75 60.72
C LYS A 150 -30.53 -17.07 61.62
N ARG A 151 -31.72 -16.52 61.31
CA ARG A 151 -32.97 -16.82 62.03
C ARG A 151 -33.34 -18.30 61.92
N ASN A 152 -33.22 -18.90 60.74
CA ASN A 152 -33.52 -20.31 60.50
C ASN A 152 -32.59 -21.22 61.33
N ILE A 153 -31.27 -21.01 61.26
CA ILE A 153 -30.28 -21.75 62.06
C ILE A 153 -30.57 -21.61 63.56
N GLN A 154 -30.88 -20.40 64.02
CA GLN A 154 -31.15 -20.15 65.44
C GLN A 154 -32.48 -20.76 65.90
N GLY A 155 -33.51 -20.76 65.03
CA GLY A 155 -34.77 -21.46 65.27
C GLY A 155 -34.58 -22.97 65.36
N MET A 156 -33.78 -23.55 64.46
CA MET A 156 -33.43 -24.96 64.48
C MET A 156 -32.69 -25.35 65.76
N LEU A 157 -31.75 -24.51 66.23
CA LEU A 157 -31.04 -24.74 67.49
C LEU A 157 -31.93 -24.58 68.73
N ALA A 158 -32.94 -23.71 68.69
CA ALA A 158 -33.82 -23.42 69.82
C ALA A 158 -35.00 -24.41 69.96
N HIS A 159 -35.51 -24.94 68.86
CA HIS A 159 -36.74 -25.73 68.84
C HIS A 159 -36.58 -27.13 68.22
N GLY A 160 -35.38 -27.48 67.70
CA GLY A 160 -35.14 -28.71 66.96
C GLY A 160 -35.47 -28.56 65.47
N SER A 161 -35.69 -29.67 64.74
CA SER A 161 -36.14 -29.59 63.34
C SER A 161 -37.33 -28.63 63.23
N PRO A 162 -37.43 -27.79 62.16
CA PRO A 162 -38.57 -26.91 61.95
C PRO A 162 -39.94 -27.64 61.93
N GLY A 163 -39.93 -28.97 61.91
CA GLY A 163 -41.10 -29.85 61.98
C GLY A 163 -41.47 -30.38 60.59
N ALA A 164 -42.24 -31.48 60.57
CA ALA A 164 -42.58 -32.22 59.35
C ALA A 164 -43.18 -31.36 58.22
N PHE A 165 -43.82 -30.25 58.54
CA PHE A 165 -44.34 -29.29 57.56
C PHE A 165 -43.23 -28.67 56.69
N TRP A 166 -42.14 -28.19 57.29
CA TRP A 166 -41.06 -27.52 56.53
C TRP A 166 -40.18 -28.52 55.80
N GLU A 167 -40.01 -29.72 56.33
CA GLU A 167 -39.35 -30.82 55.62
C GLU A 167 -40.15 -31.19 54.36
N SER A 168 -41.47 -31.31 54.49
CA SER A 168 -42.37 -31.55 53.36
C SER A 168 -42.40 -30.40 52.35
N GLU A 169 -42.42 -29.15 52.81
CA GLU A 169 -42.34 -27.98 51.93
C GLU A 169 -41.00 -27.93 51.19
N GLN A 170 -39.89 -28.24 51.87
CA GLN A 170 -38.56 -28.28 51.26
C GLN A 170 -38.46 -29.38 50.19
N GLU A 171 -39.01 -30.57 50.45
CA GLU A 171 -39.08 -31.65 49.46
C GLU A 171 -39.94 -31.27 48.24
N SER A 172 -41.09 -30.61 48.48
CA SER A 172 -41.95 -30.13 47.40
C SER A 172 -41.27 -29.05 46.54
N LEU A 173 -40.57 -28.11 47.18
CA LEU A 173 -39.83 -27.05 46.49
C LEU A 173 -38.66 -27.62 45.68
N LEU A 174 -37.95 -28.63 46.20
CA LEU A 174 -36.86 -29.29 45.48
C LEU A 174 -37.38 -29.90 44.16
N PHE A 175 -38.51 -30.61 44.21
CA PHE A 175 -39.13 -31.17 43.02
C PHE A 175 -39.50 -30.09 41.99
N VAL A 176 -40.09 -28.97 42.43
CA VAL A 176 -40.42 -27.85 41.52
C VAL A 176 -39.17 -27.23 40.90
N ILE A 177 -38.10 -27.08 41.67
CA ILE A 177 -36.81 -26.55 41.18
C ILE A 177 -36.23 -27.49 40.12
N GLU A 178 -36.20 -28.79 40.39
CA GLU A 178 -35.69 -29.80 39.44
C GLU A 178 -36.49 -29.77 38.14
N MET A 179 -37.83 -29.78 38.22
CA MET A 179 -38.70 -29.64 37.05
C MET A 179 -38.44 -28.34 36.27
N LYS A 180 -38.26 -27.23 36.98
CA LYS A 180 -37.99 -25.93 36.32
C LYS A 180 -36.60 -25.88 35.69
N ALA A 181 -35.62 -26.53 36.29
CA ALA A 181 -34.27 -26.65 35.74
C ALA A 181 -34.29 -27.48 34.45
N GLU A 182 -34.96 -28.63 34.46
CA GLU A 182 -35.16 -29.48 33.27
C GLU A 182 -35.86 -28.69 32.14
N GLN A 183 -36.95 -27.99 32.47
CA GLN A 183 -37.66 -27.15 31.49
C GLN A 183 -36.77 -26.06 30.87
N VAL A 184 -35.87 -25.45 31.65
CA VAL A 184 -34.94 -24.43 31.14
C VAL A 184 -33.88 -25.05 30.23
N GLU A 185 -33.36 -26.22 30.59
CA GLU A 185 -32.40 -26.98 29.80
C GLU A 185 -33.00 -27.37 28.43
N ASP A 186 -34.23 -27.89 28.41
CA ASP A 186 -34.96 -28.24 27.18
C ASP A 186 -35.13 -27.02 26.27
N MET A 187 -35.54 -25.88 26.83
CA MET A 187 -35.68 -24.63 26.08
C MET A 187 -34.34 -24.13 25.54
N TYR A 188 -33.26 -24.32 26.30
CA TYR A 188 -31.90 -23.97 25.87
C TYR A 188 -31.48 -24.84 24.68
N GLN A 189 -31.68 -26.16 24.76
CA GLN A 189 -31.35 -27.10 23.69
C GLN A 189 -32.18 -26.85 22.43
N SER A 190 -33.50 -26.64 22.58
CA SER A 190 -34.39 -26.33 21.45
C SER A 190 -33.96 -25.05 20.72
N ARG A 191 -33.60 -24.00 21.48
CA ARG A 191 -33.09 -22.75 20.90
C ARG A 191 -31.76 -22.95 20.17
N GLN A 192 -30.84 -23.76 20.72
CA GLN A 192 -29.59 -24.07 20.02
C GLN A 192 -29.83 -24.81 18.70
N GLN A 193 -30.73 -25.79 18.71
CA GLN A 193 -31.10 -26.54 17.51
C GLN A 193 -31.71 -25.63 16.44
N LEU A 194 -32.66 -24.76 16.81
CA LEU A 194 -33.24 -23.77 15.90
C LEU A 194 -32.19 -22.79 15.35
N SER A 195 -31.24 -22.35 16.17
CA SER A 195 -30.14 -21.49 15.73
C SER A 195 -29.26 -22.17 14.69
N LYS A 196 -28.97 -23.47 14.87
CA LYS A 196 -28.19 -24.26 13.93
C LYS A 196 -28.92 -24.43 12.59
N GLU A 197 -30.20 -24.80 12.65
CA GLU A 197 -31.05 -24.94 11.46
C GLU A 197 -31.18 -23.63 10.67
N GLN A 198 -31.32 -22.50 11.36
CA GLN A 198 -31.33 -21.17 10.71
C GLN A 198 -30.01 -20.87 9.98
N GLN A 199 -28.87 -21.24 10.56
CA GLN A 199 -27.57 -21.05 9.93
C GLN A 199 -27.38 -21.95 8.71
N GLU A 200 -27.78 -23.22 8.81
CA GLU A 200 -27.75 -24.16 7.69
C GLU A 200 -28.65 -23.69 6.53
N LEU A 201 -29.86 -23.24 6.84
CA LEU A 201 -30.79 -22.71 5.84
C LEU A 201 -30.23 -21.46 5.15
N LYS A 202 -29.59 -20.56 5.92
CA LYS A 202 -28.92 -19.37 5.36
C LYS A 202 -27.80 -19.75 4.39
N LEU A 203 -26.94 -20.70 4.79
CA LEU A 203 -25.86 -21.21 3.94
C LEU A 203 -26.37 -21.88 2.65
N ALA A 204 -27.55 -22.50 2.68
CA ALA A 204 -28.18 -23.06 1.48
C ALA A 204 -28.83 -21.99 0.59
N LEU A 205 -29.37 -20.92 1.19
CA LEU A 205 -30.08 -19.86 0.49
C LEU A 205 -29.12 -18.88 -0.22
N ASP A 206 -27.99 -18.53 0.40
CA ASP A 206 -27.04 -17.55 -0.14
C ASP A 206 -26.51 -17.92 -1.55
N PRO A 207 -26.11 -19.18 -1.84
CA PRO A 207 -25.72 -19.59 -3.18
C PRO A 207 -26.86 -19.50 -4.21
N GLN A 208 -28.10 -19.84 -3.81
CA GLN A 208 -29.26 -19.73 -4.68
C GLN A 208 -29.54 -18.27 -5.07
N LEU A 209 -29.49 -17.35 -4.12
CA LEU A 209 -29.64 -15.91 -4.39
C LEU A 209 -28.54 -15.42 -5.35
N SER A 210 -27.30 -15.85 -5.17
CA SER A 210 -26.18 -15.48 -6.05
C SER A 210 -26.36 -16.00 -7.49
N LEU A 211 -26.86 -17.24 -7.63
CA LEU A 211 -27.16 -17.83 -8.93
C LEU A 211 -28.29 -17.06 -9.62
N ASN A 212 -29.37 -16.77 -8.87
CA ASN A 212 -30.52 -16.05 -9.40
C ASN A 212 -30.12 -14.65 -9.89
N GLN A 213 -29.27 -13.94 -9.12
CA GLN A 213 -28.73 -12.64 -9.51
C GLN A 213 -27.89 -12.73 -10.80
N ARG A 214 -27.02 -13.75 -10.94
CA ARG A 214 -26.23 -13.98 -12.16
C ARG A 214 -27.13 -14.25 -13.37
N LEU A 215 -28.11 -15.13 -13.22
CA LEU A 215 -29.08 -15.43 -14.26
C LEU A 215 -29.89 -14.19 -14.67
N SER A 216 -30.25 -13.32 -13.72
CA SER A 216 -30.92 -12.05 -14.02
C SER A 216 -30.02 -11.11 -14.85
N GLN A 217 -28.73 -11.02 -14.51
CA GLN A 217 -27.77 -10.22 -15.29
C GLN A 217 -27.60 -10.77 -16.71
N GLU A 218 -27.46 -12.09 -16.87
CA GLU A 218 -27.37 -12.73 -18.20
C GLU A 218 -28.64 -12.49 -19.02
N LYS A 219 -29.82 -12.61 -18.39
CA LYS A 219 -31.11 -12.29 -19.03
C LYS A 219 -31.13 -10.86 -19.54
N GLU A 220 -30.71 -9.88 -18.73
CA GLU A 220 -30.65 -8.47 -19.14
C GLU A 220 -29.69 -8.25 -20.32
N GLN A 221 -28.50 -8.88 -20.29
CA GLN A 221 -27.54 -8.82 -21.39
C GLN A 221 -28.10 -9.40 -22.70
N LEU A 222 -28.80 -10.54 -22.62
CA LEU A 222 -29.44 -11.16 -23.78
C LEU A 222 -30.57 -10.28 -24.31
N VAL A 223 -31.41 -9.73 -23.43
CA VAL A 223 -32.48 -8.78 -23.81
C VAL A 223 -31.89 -7.54 -24.49
N PHE A 224 -30.78 -7.00 -23.98
CA PHE A 224 -30.06 -5.90 -24.61
C PHE A 224 -29.57 -6.27 -26.01
N LYS A 225 -28.88 -7.42 -26.16
CA LYS A 225 -28.41 -7.91 -27.47
C LYS A 225 -29.54 -8.10 -28.47
N ILE A 226 -30.70 -8.59 -28.04
CA ILE A 226 -31.87 -8.77 -28.91
C ILE A 226 -32.45 -7.42 -29.34
N ARG A 227 -32.61 -6.46 -28.41
CA ARG A 227 -33.13 -5.12 -28.73
C ARG A 227 -32.21 -4.30 -29.62
N HIS A 228 -30.90 -4.61 -29.63
CA HIS A 228 -29.89 -3.92 -30.44
C HIS A 228 -29.32 -4.80 -31.57
N ARG A 229 -29.96 -5.93 -31.88
CA ARG A 229 -29.53 -6.90 -32.91
C ARG A 229 -29.50 -6.30 -34.32
N ASP A 230 -30.29 -5.27 -34.58
CA ASP A 230 -30.32 -4.58 -35.87
C ASP A 230 -29.18 -3.56 -36.03
N SER A 231 -28.22 -3.49 -35.10
CA SER A 231 -27.14 -2.49 -35.08
C SER A 231 -25.71 -3.03 -35.31
N TYR A 232 -25.49 -4.34 -35.52
CA TYR A 232 -24.16 -4.91 -35.85
C TYR A 232 -24.21 -5.95 -36.99
N PRO A 233 -23.21 -6.04 -37.88
CA PRO A 233 -23.29 -6.82 -39.11
C PRO A 233 -23.28 -8.33 -38.85
N SER A 234 -24.28 -9.02 -39.41
CA SER A 234 -24.48 -10.47 -39.37
C SER A 234 -23.25 -11.25 -39.84
N MET A 235 -22.62 -12.03 -38.95
CA MET A 235 -21.68 -13.08 -39.35
C MET A 235 -22.48 -14.30 -39.79
N HIS A 236 -22.34 -14.62 -41.07
CA HIS A 236 -22.93 -15.74 -41.79
C HIS A 236 -22.65 -17.08 -41.10
N LEU A 237 -23.68 -17.82 -40.70
CA LEU A 237 -23.58 -19.20 -40.23
C LEU A 237 -24.11 -20.14 -41.32
N SER A 238 -23.18 -20.87 -41.93
CA SER A 238 -23.47 -21.96 -42.87
C SER A 238 -24.26 -23.07 -42.18
N ALA A 239 -25.38 -23.46 -42.79
CA ALA A 239 -26.16 -24.62 -42.39
C ALA A 239 -25.44 -25.91 -42.82
N MET A 240 -25.06 -26.75 -41.86
CA MET A 240 -24.79 -28.16 -42.05
C MET A 240 -25.75 -28.95 -41.16
N VAL A 241 -26.70 -29.63 -41.79
CA VAL A 241 -27.56 -30.64 -41.17
C VAL A 241 -26.94 -32.00 -41.47
N PRO A 242 -26.71 -32.86 -40.45
CA PRO A 242 -26.66 -34.29 -40.67
C PRO A 242 -27.94 -34.95 -40.14
N GLU A 243 -28.61 -35.60 -41.08
CA GLU A 243 -29.73 -36.53 -40.96
C GLU A 243 -29.33 -37.77 -40.15
N ILE A 244 -30.12 -38.13 -39.14
CA ILE A 244 -30.02 -39.41 -38.43
C ILE A 244 -31.38 -40.11 -38.53
N ALA A 245 -31.42 -41.19 -39.30
CA ALA A 245 -32.55 -42.12 -39.37
C ALA A 245 -32.52 -43.14 -38.20
N PRO A 246 -33.66 -43.67 -37.74
CA PRO A 246 -33.73 -44.47 -36.52
C PRO A 246 -33.73 -45.99 -36.77
N ARG A 247 -33.01 -46.74 -35.92
CA ARG A 247 -33.47 -47.97 -35.26
C ARG A 247 -32.49 -48.43 -34.19
#